data_AF-A0A2U2Z9U1-F1
#
_entry.id   AF-A0A2U2Z9U1-F1
#
_cell.length_a   1.000
_cell.length_b   1.000
_cell.length_c   1.000
_cell.angle_alpha   90.00
_cell.angle_beta   90.00
_cell.angle_gamma   90.00
#
_symmetry.space_group_name_H-M   'P 1'
#
loop_
_entity.id
_entity.type
_entity.pdbx_description
1 polymer ?
#
loop_
_entity_poly.entity_id
_entity_poly.type
_entity_poly.pdbx_seq_one_letter_code
_entity_poly.pdbx_strand_id
1 'polypeptide(L)'
;MSARLPGDGADDGPVRSFAYDGTRLVRAGRHAYAHDTQGRVVRRVLTTLSGKRRVWAYDWDAEDRLIRVVTPEGAQWRYTYDPLGRRVAKERIDDAGSVAEAVFFVWDGNRLAEETHVYGGDRRTSITYEYTPDSHRPVVQDRREWLRDAPQHEVDRRFRLIVGNLAGTPTELLSPEGEVTWRNRSALWGGEIPESGEPECLLRFPGQYFDAESGLHYNYFRYYDPVPGRYISPDPLGLAAGPDDYAYVVNPLTWCDPLGLQSCPTFKGLAWLTDKMLKRPSFRYQRVVSGTDYEQIWKLADGRAVHVDGGPAHGWIMEAKFTGGRESEWAKSAYNPESSLYNEKKITDQAAKLMELNDGLGGKGVRYAISNAAGAAHFRQLLGTHFPEAIASGKPAVFHVPGNGMSGMSKWLT
;
A
#
# COMPACT_ATOMS: atom_id res chain seq x y z
N MET A 1 -22.75 35.22 37.87
CA MET A 1 -23.69 35.17 36.73
C MET A 1 -23.10 34.26 35.67
N SER A 2 -23.90 33.28 35.26
CA SER A 2 -23.62 32.24 34.28
C SER A 2 -23.55 32.82 32.86
N ALA A 3 -22.70 32.23 32.02
CA ALA A 3 -23.16 31.63 30.76
C ALA A 3 -22.08 30.66 30.23
N ARG A 4 -22.36 29.36 30.36
CA ARG A 4 -21.74 28.31 29.52
C ARG A 4 -22.42 28.33 28.16
N LEU A 5 -21.63 28.15 27.09
CA LEU A 5 -22.12 27.57 25.83
C LEU A 5 -21.59 26.13 25.76
N PRO A 6 -22.46 25.13 25.48
CA PRO A 6 -22.04 23.76 25.23
C PRO A 6 -21.64 23.63 23.77
N GLY A 7 -20.34 23.57 23.51
CA GLY A 7 -19.79 23.05 22.28
C GLY A 7 -18.90 21.86 22.64
N ASP A 8 -19.35 20.65 22.35
CA ASP A 8 -18.47 19.49 22.24
C ASP A 8 -17.57 19.71 20.99
N GLY A 9 -16.64 20.65 21.12
CA GLY A 9 -15.61 20.94 20.15
C GLY A 9 -14.45 19.99 20.36
N ALA A 10 -14.17 19.19 19.34
CA ALA A 10 -12.98 18.35 19.25
C ALA A 10 -11.71 19.21 19.33
N ASP A 11 -11.22 19.45 20.55
CA ASP A 11 -9.85 19.91 20.76
C ASP A 11 -8.93 18.68 20.72
N ASP A 12 -8.55 18.28 19.51
CA ASP A 12 -7.41 17.43 19.22
C ASP A 12 -6.23 18.34 18.85
N GLY A 13 -5.69 19.05 19.85
CA GLY A 13 -4.41 19.73 19.69
C GLY A 13 -3.31 18.78 19.19
N PRO A 14 -2.19 19.30 18.64
CA PRO A 14 -1.14 18.49 18.03
C PRO A 14 -0.67 17.40 18.98
N VAL A 15 -0.41 16.18 18.46
CA VAL A 15 0.11 15.07 19.25
C VAL A 15 1.39 15.51 19.97
N ARG A 16 1.33 15.66 21.29
CA ARG A 16 2.45 16.21 22.09
C ARG A 16 3.44 15.16 22.59
N SER A 17 3.13 13.88 22.44
CA SER A 17 3.97 12.79 22.92
C SER A 17 3.79 11.53 22.09
N PHE A 18 4.91 10.85 21.83
CA PHE A 18 4.96 9.57 21.15
C PHE A 18 5.71 8.57 22.03
N ALA A 19 5.30 7.31 22.01
CA ALA A 19 6.01 6.20 22.66
C ALA A 19 6.15 5.05 21.68
N TYR A 20 7.33 4.43 21.64
CA TYR A 20 7.69 3.39 20.68
C TYR A 20 8.27 2.16 21.37
N ASP A 21 8.13 1.01 20.71
CA ASP A 21 8.88 -0.22 20.97
C ASP A 21 9.63 -0.61 19.68
N GLY A 22 10.92 -0.29 19.62
CA GLY A 22 11.66 -0.28 18.36
C GLY A 22 11.09 0.78 17.39
N THR A 23 10.79 0.38 16.16
CA THR A 23 10.12 1.25 15.16
C THR A 23 8.60 1.28 15.30
N ARG A 24 8.02 0.44 16.16
CA ARG A 24 6.56 0.30 16.34
C ARG A 24 6.00 1.37 17.27
N LEU A 25 4.99 2.10 16.81
CA LEU A 25 4.34 3.15 17.58
C LEU A 25 3.38 2.54 18.61
N VAL A 26 3.65 2.66 19.90
CA VAL A 26 2.75 2.15 20.96
C VAL A 26 1.72 3.20 21.36
N ARG A 27 2.09 4.48 21.32
CA ARG A 27 1.22 5.59 21.71
C ARG A 27 1.53 6.86 20.93
N ALA A 28 0.50 7.56 20.46
CA ALA A 28 0.57 8.91 19.92
C ALA A 28 -0.50 9.77 20.62
N GLY A 29 -0.10 10.55 21.62
CA GLY A 29 -1.01 11.40 22.39
C GLY A 29 -2.06 10.58 23.14
N ARG A 30 -3.31 10.63 22.66
CA ARG A 30 -4.46 9.89 23.22
C ARG A 30 -4.77 8.58 22.48
N HIS A 31 -4.01 8.30 21.42
CA HIS A 31 -4.11 7.08 20.64
C HIS A 31 -3.12 6.05 21.19
N ALA A 32 -3.59 4.85 21.46
CA ALA A 32 -2.78 3.68 21.76
C ALA A 32 -2.94 2.63 20.67
N TYR A 33 -1.85 1.94 20.35
CA TYR A 33 -1.77 1.02 19.22
C TYR A 33 -1.28 -0.35 19.70
N ALA A 34 -1.88 -1.41 19.19
CA ALA A 34 -1.41 -2.78 19.38
C ALA A 34 -1.10 -3.40 18.02
N HIS A 35 -0.04 -4.17 17.94
CA HIS A 35 0.44 -4.80 16.71
C HIS A 35 0.41 -6.32 16.82
N ASP A 36 0.28 -6.99 15.67
CA ASP A 36 0.56 -8.42 15.57
C ASP A 36 2.08 -8.71 15.54
N THR A 37 2.43 -9.98 15.39
CA THR A 37 3.82 -10.44 15.31
C THR A 37 4.54 -9.99 14.03
N GLN A 38 3.81 -9.58 12.99
CA GLN A 38 4.36 -9.01 11.76
C GLN A 38 4.49 -7.48 11.86
N GLY A 39 4.13 -6.87 12.99
CA GLY A 39 4.24 -5.43 13.21
C GLY A 39 3.07 -4.63 12.60
N ARG A 40 2.00 -5.27 12.14
CA ARG A 40 0.82 -4.56 11.62
C ARG A 40 -0.10 -4.17 12.76
N VAL A 41 -0.65 -2.97 12.74
CA VAL A 41 -1.60 -2.53 13.76
C VAL A 41 -2.87 -3.36 13.65
N VAL A 42 -3.21 -4.09 14.72
CA VAL A 42 -4.46 -4.85 14.84
C VAL A 42 -5.50 -4.15 15.69
N ARG A 43 -5.09 -3.13 16.47
CA ARG A 43 -6.03 -2.34 17.28
C ARG A 43 -5.53 -0.92 17.49
N ARG A 44 -6.42 0.06 17.33
CA ARG A 44 -6.19 1.47 17.70
C ARG A 44 -7.24 1.92 18.72
N VAL A 45 -6.81 2.60 19.77
CA VAL A 45 -7.70 3.09 20.85
C VAL A 45 -7.50 4.58 21.04
N LEU A 46 -8.52 5.38 20.77
CA LEU A 46 -8.56 6.80 21.16
C LEU A 46 -9.27 6.93 22.51
N THR A 47 -8.62 7.59 23.48
CA THR A 47 -9.26 8.00 24.73
C THR A 47 -9.66 9.47 24.65
N THR A 48 -10.95 9.79 24.67
CA THR A 48 -11.46 11.16 24.59
C THR A 48 -11.12 11.97 25.85
N LEU A 49 -11.34 13.31 25.84
CA LEU A 49 -11.20 14.15 27.05
C LEU A 49 -12.10 13.67 28.19
N SER A 50 -13.28 13.14 27.86
CA SER A 50 -14.22 12.56 28.83
C SER A 50 -13.81 11.18 29.35
N GLY A 51 -12.70 10.61 28.87
CA GLY A 51 -12.24 9.27 29.23
C GLY A 51 -12.94 8.14 28.48
N LYS A 52 -13.88 8.44 27.58
CA LYS A 52 -14.52 7.43 26.71
C LYS A 52 -13.48 6.85 25.76
N ARG A 53 -13.52 5.53 25.57
CA ARG A 53 -12.63 4.81 24.66
C ARG A 53 -13.34 4.53 23.34
N ARG A 54 -12.75 4.97 22.24
CA ARG A 54 -13.13 4.58 20.88
C ARG A 54 -12.11 3.57 20.38
N VAL A 55 -12.56 2.41 19.93
CA VAL A 55 -11.70 1.28 19.58
C VAL A 55 -11.94 0.88 18.14
N TRP A 56 -10.88 0.84 17.34
CA TRP A 56 -10.87 0.21 16.03
C TRP A 56 -10.11 -1.10 16.13
N ALA A 57 -10.63 -2.14 15.47
CA ALA A 57 -9.95 -3.42 15.28
C ALA A 57 -9.73 -3.67 13.78
N TYR A 58 -8.57 -4.24 13.45
CA TYR A 58 -8.09 -4.41 12.09
C TYR A 58 -7.67 -5.87 11.87
N ASP A 59 -8.22 -6.52 10.84
CA ASP A 59 -7.81 -7.86 10.42
C ASP A 59 -7.09 -7.78 9.06
N TRP A 60 -6.00 -8.52 8.95
CA TRP A 60 -5.10 -8.51 7.80
C TRP A 60 -4.99 -9.91 7.18
N ASP A 61 -4.80 -9.99 5.87
CA ASP A 61 -4.50 -11.26 5.20
C ASP A 61 -2.99 -11.61 5.23
N ALA A 62 -2.60 -12.68 4.54
CA ALA A 62 -1.21 -13.14 4.48
C ALA A 62 -0.32 -12.30 3.53
N GLU A 63 -0.91 -11.39 2.77
CA GLU A 63 -0.24 -10.47 1.85
C GLU A 63 -0.16 -9.04 2.41
N ASP A 64 -0.35 -8.89 3.73
CA ASP A 64 -0.32 -7.61 4.45
C ASP A 64 -1.37 -6.60 3.99
N ARG A 65 -2.51 -7.08 3.47
CA ARG A 65 -3.65 -6.26 3.08
C ARG A 65 -4.72 -6.27 4.17
N LEU A 66 -5.25 -5.09 4.49
CA LEU A 66 -6.32 -4.94 5.47
C LEU A 66 -7.61 -5.52 4.88
N ILE A 67 -8.17 -6.58 5.45
CA ILE A 67 -9.37 -7.24 4.93
C ILE A 67 -10.63 -6.93 5.73
N ARG A 68 -10.48 -6.47 6.98
CA ARG A 68 -11.62 -6.06 7.81
C ARG A 68 -11.27 -4.96 8.80
N VAL A 69 -12.23 -4.06 9.02
CA VAL A 69 -12.23 -3.06 10.09
C VAL A 69 -13.51 -3.22 10.91
N VAL A 70 -13.39 -3.13 12.23
CA VAL A 70 -14.52 -2.92 13.14
C VAL A 70 -14.38 -1.53 13.76
N THR A 71 -15.38 -0.66 13.55
CA THR A 71 -15.36 0.72 14.06
C THR A 71 -15.76 0.79 15.55
N PRO A 72 -15.52 1.92 16.24
CA PRO A 72 -15.93 2.11 17.63
C PRO A 72 -17.44 1.94 17.88
N GLU A 73 -18.25 2.19 16.86
CA GLU A 73 -19.70 2.05 16.87
C GLU A 73 -20.15 0.60 16.58
N GLY A 74 -19.20 -0.30 16.29
CA GLY A 74 -19.46 -1.72 16.01
C GLY A 74 -19.69 -2.04 14.53
N ALA A 75 -19.67 -1.04 13.65
CA ALA A 75 -19.84 -1.27 12.22
C ALA A 75 -18.69 -2.11 11.66
N GLN A 76 -19.01 -3.09 10.82
CA GLN A 76 -18.03 -3.99 10.22
C GLN A 76 -17.84 -3.65 8.76
N TRP A 77 -16.59 -3.44 8.36
CA TRP A 77 -16.21 -3.18 6.98
C TRP A 77 -15.32 -4.29 6.46
N ARG A 78 -15.58 -4.74 5.23
CA ARG A 78 -14.77 -5.72 4.50
C ARG A 78 -14.12 -5.05 3.30
N TYR A 79 -12.88 -5.42 3.02
CA TYR A 79 -12.14 -4.95 1.84
C TYR A 79 -11.76 -6.13 0.96
N THR A 80 -11.88 -5.95 -0.36
CA THR A 80 -11.49 -6.95 -1.35
C THR A 80 -10.49 -6.38 -2.33
N TYR A 81 -9.62 -7.24 -2.84
CA TYR A 81 -8.47 -6.84 -3.66
C TYR A 81 -8.38 -7.71 -4.90
N ASP A 82 -7.87 -7.15 -5.98
CA ASP A 82 -7.50 -7.90 -7.17
C ASP A 82 -6.17 -8.67 -6.98
N PRO A 83 -5.77 -9.52 -7.95
CA PRO A 83 -4.50 -10.25 -7.89
C PRO A 83 -3.24 -9.38 -7.88
N LEU A 84 -3.33 -8.10 -8.26
CA LEU A 84 -2.22 -7.15 -8.19
C LEU A 84 -2.15 -6.45 -6.82
N GLY A 85 -3.13 -6.69 -5.94
CA GLY A 85 -3.20 -6.09 -4.61
C GLY A 85 -3.96 -4.78 -4.56
N ARG A 86 -4.61 -4.35 -5.65
CA ARG A 86 -5.38 -3.10 -5.68
C ARG A 86 -6.75 -3.37 -5.08
N ARG A 87 -7.20 -2.52 -4.16
CA ARG A 87 -8.54 -2.63 -3.57
C ARG A 87 -9.60 -2.45 -4.63
N VAL A 88 -10.50 -3.42 -4.79
CA VAL A 88 -11.61 -3.39 -5.76
C VAL A 88 -12.96 -3.14 -5.11
N ALA A 89 -13.10 -3.39 -3.80
CA ALA A 89 -14.27 -2.95 -3.06
C ALA A 89 -13.99 -2.68 -1.58
N LYS A 90 -14.82 -1.83 -0.98
CA LYS A 90 -15.08 -1.78 0.46
C LYS A 90 -16.58 -1.89 0.72
N GLU A 91 -16.96 -2.69 1.71
CA GLU A 91 -18.35 -3.04 1.97
C GLU A 91 -18.65 -2.96 3.46
N ARG A 92 -19.69 -2.22 3.85
CA ARG A 92 -20.21 -2.24 5.21
C ARG A 92 -21.22 -3.37 5.33
N ILE A 93 -21.00 -4.24 6.30
CA ILE A 93 -21.83 -5.40 6.58
C ILE A 93 -22.80 -5.05 7.71
N ASP A 94 -24.09 -5.34 7.52
CA ASP A 94 -25.11 -5.20 8.56
C ASP A 94 -25.13 -6.38 9.55
N ASP A 95 -25.96 -6.27 10.58
CA ASP A 95 -26.10 -7.30 11.61
C ASP A 95 -26.63 -8.64 11.08
N ALA A 96 -27.29 -8.63 9.91
CA ALA A 96 -27.78 -9.84 9.23
C ALA A 96 -26.72 -10.47 8.31
N GLY A 97 -25.54 -9.88 8.20
CA GLY A 97 -24.45 -10.34 7.33
C GLY A 97 -24.59 -9.91 5.87
N SER A 98 -25.54 -9.03 5.55
CA SER A 98 -25.75 -8.49 4.20
C SER A 98 -24.96 -7.20 3.99
N VAL A 99 -24.70 -6.88 2.72
CA VAL A 99 -24.01 -5.63 2.34
C VAL A 99 -25.00 -4.47 2.44
N ALA A 100 -24.80 -3.59 3.42
CA ALA A 100 -25.61 -2.38 3.61
C ALA A 100 -25.16 -1.21 2.73
N GLU A 101 -23.86 -1.19 2.41
CA GLU A 101 -23.20 -0.17 1.62
C GLU A 101 -21.96 -0.76 0.97
N ALA A 102 -21.68 -0.37 -0.27
CA ALA A 102 -20.50 -0.77 -1.00
C ALA A 102 -19.91 0.40 -1.78
N VAL A 103 -18.59 0.45 -1.85
CA VAL A 103 -17.85 1.28 -2.80
C VAL A 103 -16.98 0.36 -3.63
N PHE A 104 -17.13 0.42 -4.95
CA PHE A 104 -16.32 -0.33 -5.91
C PHE A 104 -15.28 0.57 -6.54
N PHE A 105 -14.08 0.05 -6.75
CA PHE A 105 -12.94 0.82 -7.27
C PHE A 105 -12.45 0.24 -8.59
N VAL A 106 -12.24 1.11 -9.57
CA VAL A 106 -11.67 0.81 -10.89
C VAL A 106 -10.33 1.51 -11.03
N TRP A 107 -9.37 0.85 -11.66
CA TRP A 107 -7.97 1.28 -11.69
C TRP A 107 -7.44 1.44 -13.12
N ASP A 108 -6.75 2.54 -13.38
CA ASP A 108 -5.87 2.73 -14.54
C ASP A 108 -4.41 2.54 -14.11
N GLY A 109 -3.85 1.37 -14.40
CA GLY A 109 -2.56 0.95 -13.84
C GLY A 109 -2.61 0.91 -12.31
N ASN A 110 -1.88 1.80 -11.65
CA ASN A 110 -1.87 1.96 -10.18
C ASN A 110 -2.67 3.18 -9.69
N ARG A 111 -3.39 3.88 -10.58
CA ARG A 111 -4.17 5.07 -10.26
C ARG A 111 -5.64 4.72 -10.11
N LEU A 112 -6.29 5.25 -9.08
CA LEU A 112 -7.72 5.12 -8.92
C LEU A 112 -8.40 5.90 -10.05
N ALA A 113 -9.04 5.20 -10.98
CA ALA A 113 -9.72 5.80 -12.11
C ALA A 113 -11.17 6.16 -11.77
N GLU A 114 -11.86 5.30 -11.03
CA GLU A 114 -13.26 5.51 -10.66
C GLU A 114 -13.61 4.85 -9.33
N GLU A 115 -14.46 5.50 -8.56
CA GLU A 115 -15.18 4.90 -7.44
C GLU A 115 -16.69 4.93 -7.69
N THR A 116 -17.38 3.84 -7.36
CA THR A 116 -18.85 3.74 -7.45
C THR A 116 -19.44 3.38 -6.10
N HIS A 117 -20.19 4.31 -5.52
CA HIS A 117 -20.90 4.15 -4.27
C HIS A 117 -22.30 3.59 -4.51
N VAL A 118 -22.63 2.55 -3.75
CA VAL A 118 -23.93 1.90 -3.70
C VAL A 118 -24.38 1.87 -2.24
N TYR A 119 -25.32 2.75 -1.90
CA TYR A 119 -25.96 2.77 -0.58
C TYR A 119 -27.27 1.99 -0.68
N GLY A 120 -27.67 1.25 0.36
CA GLY A 120 -28.95 0.52 0.39
C GLY A 120 -30.12 1.35 -0.13
N GLY A 121 -30.55 1.06 -1.36
CA GLY A 121 -31.47 1.87 -2.17
C GLY A 121 -31.09 1.85 -3.65
N ASP A 122 -31.84 2.58 -4.49
CA ASP A 122 -31.60 2.59 -5.93
C ASP A 122 -30.58 3.64 -6.38
N ARG A 123 -30.14 4.55 -5.51
CA ARG A 123 -29.21 5.62 -5.91
C ARG A 123 -27.77 5.11 -5.99
N ARG A 124 -27.12 5.40 -7.12
CA ARG A 124 -25.69 5.18 -7.34
C ARG A 124 -24.99 6.49 -7.58
N THR A 125 -23.78 6.61 -7.07
CA THR A 125 -22.89 7.73 -7.33
C THR A 125 -21.57 7.18 -7.87
N SER A 126 -21.17 7.61 -9.05
CA SER A 126 -19.80 7.37 -9.55
C SER A 126 -19.00 8.66 -9.50
N ILE A 127 -17.71 8.53 -9.16
CA ILE A 127 -16.74 9.60 -9.22
C ILE A 127 -15.55 9.10 -10.04
N THR A 128 -15.30 9.72 -11.18
CA THR A 128 -14.18 9.43 -12.07
C THR A 128 -13.09 10.48 -11.90
N TYR A 129 -11.82 10.07 -11.92
CA TYR A 129 -10.66 10.95 -11.78
C TYR A 129 -9.80 10.93 -13.04
N GLU A 130 -9.34 12.10 -13.47
CA GLU A 130 -8.25 12.22 -14.46
C GLU A 130 -7.00 12.79 -13.83
N TYR A 131 -5.84 12.40 -14.36
CA TYR A 131 -4.53 12.75 -13.81
C TYR A 131 -3.66 13.41 -14.88
N THR A 132 -2.69 14.22 -14.47
CA THR A 132 -1.67 14.66 -15.44
C THR A 132 -0.94 13.42 -16.01
N PRO A 133 -0.56 13.44 -17.30
CA PRO A 133 0.12 12.32 -17.95
C PRO A 133 1.25 11.81 -17.10
N ASP A 134 1.30 10.48 -16.96
CA ASP A 134 2.30 9.78 -16.16
C ASP A 134 2.47 10.48 -14.80
N SER A 135 1.48 10.44 -13.92
CA SER A 135 1.57 11.02 -12.58
C SER A 135 0.42 10.52 -11.69
N HIS A 136 0.54 10.72 -10.38
CA HIS A 136 -0.56 10.57 -9.41
C HIS A 136 -1.15 11.94 -9.03
N ARG A 137 -1.01 12.95 -9.90
CA ARG A 137 -1.56 14.29 -9.67
C ARG A 137 -2.93 14.40 -10.34
N PRO A 138 -4.04 14.33 -9.58
CA PRO A 138 -5.37 14.42 -10.15
C PRO A 138 -5.63 15.87 -10.60
N VAL A 139 -6.34 16.02 -11.71
CA VAL A 139 -6.69 17.31 -12.33
C VAL A 139 -8.18 17.50 -12.56
N VAL A 140 -8.93 16.39 -12.63
CA VAL A 140 -10.38 16.42 -12.85
C VAL A 140 -11.05 15.42 -11.93
N GLN A 141 -12.21 15.80 -11.42
CA GLN A 141 -13.19 14.92 -10.80
C GLN A 141 -14.52 15.08 -11.53
N ASP A 142 -15.09 13.98 -12.04
CA ASP A 142 -16.41 13.95 -12.65
C ASP A 142 -17.35 13.09 -11.81
N ARG A 143 -18.38 13.70 -11.22
CA ARG A 143 -19.35 13.01 -10.37
C ARG A 143 -20.65 12.81 -11.12
N ARG A 144 -21.16 11.58 -11.11
CA ARG A 144 -22.42 11.18 -11.75
C ARG A 144 -23.33 10.54 -10.73
N GLU A 145 -24.58 11.00 -10.64
CA GLU A 145 -25.62 10.37 -9.83
C GLU A 145 -26.77 9.88 -10.71
N TRP A 146 -27.23 8.65 -10.48
CA TRP A 146 -28.40 8.08 -11.15
C TRP A 146 -29.11 7.06 -10.27
N LEU A 147 -30.38 6.78 -10.57
CA LEU A 147 -31.12 5.66 -9.97
C LEU A 147 -30.86 4.38 -10.78
N ARG A 148 -30.85 3.24 -10.11
CA ARG A 148 -30.54 1.91 -10.68
C ARG A 148 -31.37 1.60 -11.92
N ASP A 149 -32.64 2.03 -11.91
CA ASP A 149 -33.62 1.81 -12.97
C ASP A 149 -34.03 3.13 -13.68
N ALA A 150 -33.32 4.23 -13.45
CA ALA A 150 -33.60 5.48 -14.16
C ALA A 150 -33.31 5.34 -15.67
N PRO A 151 -34.10 6.01 -16.52
CA PRO A 151 -33.76 6.16 -17.93
C PRO A 151 -32.34 6.75 -18.09
N GLN A 152 -31.63 6.32 -19.12
CA GLN A 152 -30.22 6.70 -19.37
C GLN A 152 -29.97 8.23 -19.46
N HIS A 153 -31.03 9.04 -19.56
CA HIS A 153 -30.98 10.50 -19.65
C HIS A 153 -31.16 11.24 -18.30
N GLU A 154 -31.58 10.57 -17.22
CA GLU A 154 -31.68 11.16 -15.88
C GLU A 154 -30.36 10.99 -15.11
N VAL A 155 -29.36 11.82 -15.45
CA VAL A 155 -28.04 11.83 -14.81
C VAL A 155 -27.73 13.24 -14.33
N ASP A 156 -27.61 13.45 -13.02
CA ASP A 156 -26.94 14.65 -12.50
C ASP A 156 -25.42 14.43 -12.66
N ARG A 157 -24.77 15.31 -13.41
CA ARG A 157 -23.33 15.24 -13.70
C ARG A 157 -22.67 16.53 -13.27
N ARG A 158 -21.64 16.43 -12.43
CA ARG A 158 -20.88 17.56 -11.91
C ARG A 158 -19.41 17.38 -12.22
N PHE A 159 -18.91 18.24 -13.09
CA PHE A 159 -17.50 18.34 -13.41
C PHE A 159 -16.80 19.30 -12.44
N ARG A 160 -15.63 18.91 -11.94
CA ARG A 160 -14.77 19.73 -11.09
C ARG A 160 -13.33 19.69 -11.59
N LEU A 161 -12.68 20.86 -11.63
CA LEU A 161 -11.22 20.95 -11.76
C LEU A 161 -10.59 20.79 -10.38
N ILE A 162 -9.54 19.98 -10.29
CA ILE A 162 -8.79 19.76 -9.05
C ILE A 162 -7.56 20.67 -9.04
N VAL A 163 -7.47 21.54 -8.04
CA VAL A 163 -6.26 22.29 -7.74
C VAL A 163 -5.48 21.53 -6.68
N GLY A 164 -4.22 21.20 -6.98
CA GLY A 164 -3.33 20.51 -6.04
C GLY A 164 -2.21 21.42 -5.50
N ASN A 165 -1.67 21.06 -4.33
CA ASN A 165 -0.45 21.67 -3.81
C ASN A 165 0.81 21.21 -4.58
N LEU A 166 2.00 21.63 -4.13
CA LEU A 166 3.27 21.29 -4.77
C LEU A 166 3.55 19.78 -4.85
N ALA A 167 3.13 19.00 -3.85
CA ALA A 167 3.22 17.54 -3.89
C ALA A 167 2.18 16.92 -4.85
N GLY A 168 1.08 17.62 -5.13
CA GLY A 168 -0.04 17.14 -5.93
C GLY A 168 -1.25 16.67 -5.11
N THR A 169 -1.28 17.01 -3.82
CA THR A 169 -2.43 16.75 -2.94
C THR A 169 -3.56 17.69 -3.30
N PRO A 170 -4.80 17.21 -3.54
CA PRO A 170 -5.95 18.08 -3.78
C PRO A 170 -6.16 19.07 -2.63
N THR A 171 -6.22 20.35 -2.96
CA THR A 171 -6.49 21.45 -2.03
C THR A 171 -7.80 22.16 -2.31
N GLU A 172 -8.23 22.25 -3.57
CA GLU A 172 -9.50 22.88 -3.94
C GLU A 172 -10.18 22.13 -5.09
N LEU A 173 -11.51 22.18 -5.14
CA LEU A 173 -12.31 21.81 -6.30
C LEU A 173 -12.98 23.06 -6.89
N LEU A 174 -12.81 23.29 -8.19
CA LEU A 174 -13.42 24.41 -8.91
C LEU A 174 -14.56 23.94 -9.81
N SER A 175 -15.64 24.71 -9.89
CA SER A 175 -16.67 24.53 -10.93
C SER A 175 -16.14 24.94 -12.31
N PRO A 176 -16.83 24.59 -13.41
CA PRO A 176 -16.49 25.08 -14.75
C PRO A 176 -16.47 26.61 -14.86
N GLU A 177 -17.24 27.30 -14.01
CA GLU A 177 -17.32 28.76 -13.92
C GLU A 177 -16.16 29.37 -13.11
N GLY A 178 -15.29 28.53 -12.51
CA GLY A 178 -14.14 28.95 -11.72
C GLY A 178 -14.43 29.18 -10.24
N GLU A 179 -15.61 28.78 -9.75
CA GLU A 179 -15.98 28.94 -8.34
C GLU A 179 -15.39 27.83 -7.48
N VAL A 180 -14.81 28.19 -6.31
CA VAL A 180 -14.32 27.20 -5.35
C VAL A 180 -15.49 26.55 -4.63
N THR A 181 -15.70 25.26 -4.87
CA THR A 181 -16.82 24.47 -4.33
C THR A 181 -16.44 23.60 -3.15
N TRP A 182 -15.16 23.27 -3.03
CA TRP A 182 -14.62 22.53 -1.89
C TRP A 182 -13.18 22.97 -1.62
N ARG A 183 -12.78 22.91 -0.34
CA ARG A 183 -11.39 23.10 0.09
C ARG A 183 -10.96 22.01 1.05
N ASN A 184 -9.72 21.54 0.88
CA ASN A 184 -9.08 20.66 1.84
C ASN A 184 -8.50 21.49 3.00
N ARG A 185 -8.97 21.24 4.21
CA ARG A 185 -8.30 21.71 5.43
C ARG A 185 -7.70 20.53 6.16
N SER A 186 -6.39 20.35 5.99
CA SER A 186 -5.63 19.31 6.69
C SER A 186 -4.41 19.89 7.38
N ALA A 187 -4.00 19.21 8.45
CA ALA A 187 -2.69 19.40 9.08
C ALA A 187 -1.57 18.95 8.12
N LEU A 188 -0.32 19.28 8.46
CA LEU A 188 0.86 18.97 7.65
C LEU A 188 0.95 17.50 7.20
N TRP A 189 0.52 16.58 8.05
CA TRP A 189 0.54 15.12 7.81
C TRP A 189 -0.80 14.57 7.33
N GLY A 190 -1.64 15.40 6.72
CA GLY A 190 -2.89 14.97 6.10
C GLY A 190 -4.04 14.70 7.07
N GLY A 191 -3.87 14.99 8.36
CA GLY A 191 -4.95 14.87 9.36
C GLY A 191 -6.03 15.91 9.10
N GLU A 192 -7.28 15.48 8.94
CA GLU A 192 -8.39 16.38 8.65
C GLU A 192 -8.66 17.33 9.81
N ILE A 193 -8.92 18.59 9.48
CA ILE A 193 -9.48 19.56 10.41
C ILE A 193 -11.01 19.46 10.23
N PRO A 194 -11.77 19.10 11.29
CA PRO A 194 -13.20 18.84 11.16
C PRO A 194 -13.94 20.03 10.53
N GLU A 195 -14.63 19.77 9.42
CA GLU A 195 -15.63 20.66 8.81
C GLU A 195 -17.01 19.98 8.87
N SER A 196 -18.07 20.78 8.74
CA SER A 196 -19.44 20.25 8.72
C SER A 196 -19.78 19.64 7.35
N GLY A 197 -20.14 18.36 7.33
CA GLY A 197 -20.59 17.66 6.12
C GLY A 197 -19.62 16.57 5.65
N GLU A 198 -20.03 15.81 4.65
CA GLU A 198 -19.16 14.82 4.00
C GLU A 198 -18.20 15.53 3.01
N PRO A 199 -16.92 15.12 2.94
CA PRO A 199 -15.97 15.73 2.02
C PRO A 199 -16.32 15.42 0.56
N GLU A 200 -16.27 16.43 -0.33
CA GLU A 200 -16.52 16.23 -1.77
C GLU A 200 -15.38 15.51 -2.49
N CYS A 201 -14.17 15.46 -1.90
CA CYS A 201 -12.99 14.81 -2.46
C CYS A 201 -12.36 13.86 -1.42
N LEU A 202 -12.25 12.58 -1.78
CA LEU A 202 -11.68 11.53 -0.93
C LEU A 202 -10.20 11.26 -1.20
N LEU A 203 -9.63 11.85 -2.25
CA LEU A 203 -8.19 11.77 -2.52
C LEU A 203 -7.40 12.58 -1.47
N ARG A 204 -6.27 12.05 -1.02
CA ARG A 204 -5.37 12.68 -0.04
C ARG A 204 -4.02 12.97 -0.68
N PHE A 205 -2.89 12.68 -0.03
CA PHE A 205 -1.60 12.75 -0.71
C PHE A 205 -1.64 11.91 -2.01
N PRO A 206 -0.82 12.21 -3.04
CA PRO A 206 -0.83 11.43 -4.28
C PRO A 206 -0.78 9.92 -4.02
N GLY A 207 -1.73 9.17 -4.59
CA GLY A 207 -1.90 7.72 -4.38
C GLY A 207 -2.80 7.31 -3.21
N GLN A 208 -3.17 8.26 -2.34
CA GLN A 208 -3.94 7.99 -1.14
C GLN A 208 -5.44 8.27 -1.31
N TYR A 209 -6.25 7.41 -0.67
CA TYR A 209 -7.70 7.51 -0.61
C TYR A 209 -8.19 7.44 0.84
N PHE A 210 -9.05 8.36 1.25
CA PHE A 210 -9.56 8.46 2.62
C PHE A 210 -10.69 7.47 2.91
N ASP A 211 -10.49 6.64 3.95
CA ASP A 211 -11.51 5.75 4.49
C ASP A 211 -12.11 6.32 5.76
N ALA A 212 -13.25 6.99 5.65
CA ALA A 212 -13.95 7.62 6.77
C ALA A 212 -14.23 6.67 7.93
N GLU A 213 -14.52 5.39 7.65
CA GLU A 213 -14.82 4.38 8.67
C GLU A 213 -13.63 4.09 9.59
N SER A 214 -12.42 4.20 9.06
CA SER A 214 -11.18 3.89 9.78
C SER A 214 -10.39 5.16 10.13
N GLY A 215 -10.66 6.29 9.46
CA GLY A 215 -9.83 7.48 9.50
C GLY A 215 -8.42 7.27 8.95
N LEU A 216 -8.16 6.16 8.25
CA LEU A 216 -6.90 5.87 7.58
C LEU A 216 -6.98 6.29 6.11
N HIS A 217 -5.81 6.47 5.50
CA HIS A 217 -5.73 6.64 4.06
C HIS A 217 -5.21 5.34 3.44
N TYR A 218 -6.04 4.67 2.64
CA TYR A 218 -5.60 3.56 1.81
C TYR A 218 -4.57 4.07 0.79
N ASN A 219 -3.42 3.41 0.70
CA ASN A 219 -2.31 3.77 -0.17
C ASN A 219 -1.68 2.53 -0.78
N TYR A 220 -2.46 1.87 -1.64
CA TYR A 220 -2.12 0.64 -2.37
C TYR A 220 -1.54 -0.48 -1.49
N PHE A 221 -0.22 -0.53 -1.30
CA PHE A 221 0.45 -1.56 -0.50
C PHE A 221 0.32 -1.34 1.00
N ARG A 222 -0.02 -0.13 1.46
CA ARG A 222 -0.10 0.20 2.89
C ARG A 222 -1.28 1.09 3.24
N TYR A 223 -1.54 1.21 4.54
CA TYR A 223 -2.53 2.12 5.10
C TYR A 223 -1.83 3.17 5.95
N TYR A 224 -2.08 4.44 5.64
CA TYR A 224 -1.48 5.60 6.31
C TYR A 224 -2.39 6.11 7.42
N ASP A 225 -1.85 6.29 8.63
CA ASP A 225 -2.53 6.97 9.72
C ASP A 225 -2.04 8.43 9.78
N PRO A 226 -2.90 9.41 9.43
CA PRO A 226 -2.52 10.82 9.43
C PRO A 226 -2.31 11.40 10.85
N VAL A 227 -2.79 10.73 11.90
CA VAL A 227 -2.64 11.19 13.29
C VAL A 227 -1.16 11.20 13.73
N PRO A 228 -0.43 10.07 13.63
CA PRO A 228 1.02 10.05 13.82
C PRO A 228 1.81 10.36 12.53
N GLY A 229 1.13 10.47 11.39
CA GLY A 229 1.75 10.78 10.11
C GLY A 229 2.59 9.65 9.52
N ARG A 230 2.19 8.39 9.71
CA ARG A 230 2.98 7.21 9.31
C ARG A 230 2.11 6.01 8.93
N TYR A 231 2.68 4.99 8.30
CA TYR A 231 1.97 3.76 7.95
C TYR A 231 1.69 2.89 9.18
N ILE A 232 0.64 2.05 9.09
CA ILE A 232 0.23 1.13 10.16
C ILE A 232 0.72 -0.31 9.96
N SER A 233 1.45 -0.56 8.88
CA SER A 233 2.17 -1.80 8.60
C SER A 233 3.62 -1.46 8.19
N PRO A 234 4.59 -2.38 8.41
CA PRO A 234 5.91 -2.24 7.85
C PRO A 234 5.89 -2.16 6.32
N ASP A 235 6.90 -1.53 5.74
CA ASP A 235 7.16 -1.54 4.31
C ASP A 235 7.41 -2.98 3.83
N PRO A 236 6.70 -3.47 2.80
CA PRO A 236 6.99 -4.77 2.19
C PRO A 236 8.43 -4.91 1.66
N LEU A 237 9.10 -3.79 1.32
CA LEU A 237 10.52 -3.77 0.95
C LEU A 237 11.45 -3.82 2.18
N GLY A 238 10.90 -3.73 3.39
CA GLY A 238 11.62 -3.67 4.64
C GLY A 238 12.64 -2.53 4.66
N LEU A 239 13.86 -2.84 5.12
CA LEU A 239 14.94 -1.86 5.23
C LEU A 239 15.46 -1.32 3.89
N ALA A 240 15.03 -1.89 2.76
CA ALA A 240 15.40 -1.36 1.44
C ALA A 240 14.67 -0.05 1.12
N ALA A 241 13.47 0.16 1.65
CA ALA A 241 12.74 1.43 1.51
C ALA A 241 13.34 2.54 2.38
N GLY A 242 13.88 2.18 3.55
CA GLY A 242 14.52 3.11 4.48
C GLY A 242 14.73 2.52 5.87
N PRO A 243 15.40 3.26 6.77
CA PRO A 243 15.68 2.79 8.14
C PRO A 243 14.45 2.76 9.06
N ASP A 244 13.39 3.53 8.76
CA ASP A 244 12.07 3.43 9.41
C ASP A 244 11.07 2.86 8.40
N ASP A 245 10.71 1.59 8.59
CA ASP A 245 9.82 0.82 7.74
C ASP A 245 8.34 1.26 7.85
N TYR A 246 8.00 2.14 8.78
CA TYR A 246 6.66 2.73 8.87
C TYR A 246 6.59 4.17 8.36
N ALA A 247 7.73 4.79 8.05
CA ALA A 247 7.76 6.19 7.64
C ALA A 247 7.04 6.40 6.30
N TYR A 248 6.41 7.56 6.14
CA TYR A 248 5.81 7.97 4.87
C TYR A 248 6.86 8.64 3.96
N VAL A 249 7.12 9.93 4.18
CA VAL A 249 8.12 10.69 3.45
C VAL A 249 8.82 11.67 4.39
N VAL A 250 10.01 12.11 4.01
CA VAL A 250 10.78 13.08 4.81
C VAL A 250 10.12 14.46 4.85
N ASN A 251 9.49 14.89 3.75
CA ASN A 251 8.80 16.18 3.66
C ASN A 251 7.51 16.07 2.82
N PRO A 252 6.31 16.03 3.43
CA PRO A 252 5.04 15.83 2.71
C PRO A 252 4.60 17.04 1.88
N LEU A 253 5.27 18.18 2.00
CA LEU A 253 4.98 19.37 1.17
C LEU A 253 5.56 19.25 -0.24
N THR A 254 6.60 18.45 -0.41
CA THR A 254 7.35 18.32 -1.66
C THR A 254 7.50 16.87 -2.12
N TRP A 255 7.38 15.89 -1.23
CA TRP A 255 7.51 14.47 -1.52
C TRP A 255 6.18 13.74 -1.36
N CYS A 256 6.04 12.63 -2.08
CA CYS A 256 4.93 11.70 -1.92
C CYS A 256 5.40 10.25 -2.08
N ASP A 257 4.60 9.30 -1.60
CA ASP A 257 4.78 7.87 -1.87
C ASP A 257 3.46 7.31 -2.42
N PRO A 258 3.25 7.38 -3.74
CA PRO A 258 1.96 7.01 -4.33
C PRO A 258 1.61 5.52 -4.30
N LEU A 259 2.57 4.66 -3.97
CA LEU A 259 2.35 3.22 -3.90
C LEU A 259 2.35 2.72 -2.45
N GLY A 260 2.89 3.49 -1.51
CA GLY A 260 3.15 3.00 -0.18
C GLY A 260 4.31 2.02 -0.16
N LEU A 261 5.39 2.30 -0.90
CA LEU A 261 6.62 1.50 -0.90
C LEU A 261 7.89 2.38 -0.84
N GLN A 262 7.84 3.59 -1.39
CA GLN A 262 9.03 4.43 -1.44
C GLN A 262 8.72 5.91 -1.67
N SER A 263 9.37 6.76 -0.89
CA SER A 263 9.28 8.22 -1.04
C SER A 263 9.89 8.73 -2.36
N CYS A 264 9.18 9.63 -3.04
CA CYS A 264 9.58 10.27 -4.29
C CYS A 264 9.48 11.82 -4.19
N PRO A 265 10.49 12.59 -4.64
CA PRO A 265 10.52 14.06 -4.52
C PRO A 265 9.58 14.81 -5.46
N THR A 266 8.95 14.13 -6.41
CA THR A 266 7.81 14.58 -7.23
C THR A 266 7.48 13.42 -8.16
N PHE A 267 6.36 12.74 -7.96
CA PHE A 267 5.94 11.71 -8.90
C PHE A 267 5.43 12.37 -10.20
N LYS A 268 6.35 12.74 -11.08
CA LYS A 268 6.12 12.57 -12.51
C LYS A 268 6.22 11.06 -12.69
N GLY A 269 5.07 10.43 -12.78
CA GLY A 269 4.97 9.05 -13.23
C GLY A 269 5.74 8.79 -14.52
N LEU A 270 5.68 7.52 -14.88
CA LEU A 270 6.51 6.86 -15.86
C LEU A 270 6.55 7.58 -17.20
N ALA A 271 7.57 8.43 -17.39
CA ALA A 271 7.92 8.94 -18.69
C ALA A 271 8.16 7.74 -19.62
N TRP A 272 7.31 7.65 -20.65
CA TRP A 272 7.27 6.63 -21.68
C TRP A 272 8.64 6.07 -22.07
N LEU A 273 8.74 4.75 -22.04
CA LEU A 273 9.91 3.98 -22.46
C LEU A 273 10.07 4.07 -23.98
N THR A 274 11.26 4.43 -24.45
CA THR A 274 11.58 4.35 -25.89
C THR A 274 11.68 2.88 -26.34
N ASP A 275 11.49 2.58 -27.63
CA ASP A 275 11.63 1.22 -28.24
C ASP A 275 12.96 0.51 -27.91
N LYS A 276 13.97 1.26 -27.50
CA LYS A 276 15.27 0.76 -27.04
C LYS A 276 15.20 0.14 -25.64
N MET A 277 14.29 0.61 -24.77
CA MET A 277 14.11 0.18 -23.39
C MET A 277 13.24 -1.09 -23.30
N LEU A 278 12.28 -1.27 -24.21
CA LEU A 278 11.47 -2.49 -24.37
C LEU A 278 12.28 -3.77 -24.73
N LYS A 279 13.57 -3.61 -25.06
CA LYS A 279 14.49 -4.71 -25.39
C LYS A 279 15.35 -5.16 -24.21
N ARG A 280 15.23 -4.53 -23.03
CA ARG A 280 16.05 -4.87 -21.85
C ARG A 280 15.44 -6.04 -21.05
N PRO A 281 16.25 -7.04 -20.63
CA PRO A 281 15.81 -8.22 -19.87
C PRO A 281 15.03 -7.93 -18.57
N SER A 282 15.33 -6.81 -17.90
CA SER A 282 14.64 -6.35 -16.69
C SER A 282 13.14 -6.09 -16.89
N PHE A 283 12.69 -5.72 -18.10
CA PHE A 283 11.27 -5.48 -18.39
C PHE A 283 10.45 -6.76 -18.55
N ARG A 284 11.07 -7.84 -19.07
CA ARG A 284 10.41 -9.14 -19.17
C ARG A 284 10.18 -9.77 -17.78
N TYR A 285 11.02 -9.45 -16.80
CA TYR A 285 10.87 -9.89 -15.41
C TYR A 285 9.56 -9.40 -14.78
N GLN A 286 9.30 -8.09 -14.82
CA GLN A 286 8.06 -7.52 -14.29
C GLN A 286 6.83 -7.91 -15.09
N ARG A 287 6.92 -8.01 -16.42
CA ARG A 287 5.75 -8.42 -17.22
C ARG A 287 5.29 -9.85 -16.95
N VAL A 288 6.21 -10.77 -16.66
CA VAL A 288 5.89 -12.19 -16.42
C VAL A 288 5.50 -12.47 -14.96
N VAL A 289 6.11 -11.75 -14.00
CA VAL A 289 5.82 -11.94 -12.56
C VAL A 289 4.67 -11.06 -12.08
N SER A 290 4.55 -9.82 -12.58
CA SER A 290 3.58 -8.81 -12.12
C SER A 290 2.61 -8.28 -13.20
N GLY A 291 2.76 -8.66 -14.47
CA GLY A 291 1.84 -8.26 -15.55
C GLY A 291 1.95 -6.81 -16.01
N THR A 292 3.05 -6.10 -15.75
CA THR A 292 3.20 -4.64 -16.00
C THR A 292 4.54 -4.26 -16.67
N ASP A 293 4.56 -3.13 -17.40
CA ASP A 293 5.69 -2.67 -18.24
C ASP A 293 6.45 -1.41 -17.69
N TYR A 294 7.27 -1.47 -16.62
CA TYR A 294 8.18 -0.34 -16.24
C TYR A 294 9.46 -0.66 -15.41
N GLU A 295 10.52 0.18 -15.49
CA GLU A 295 11.82 0.14 -14.72
C GLU A 295 11.96 1.39 -13.81
N GLN A 296 12.51 1.25 -12.58
CA GLN A 296 12.82 2.37 -11.67
C GLN A 296 14.31 2.77 -11.75
N ILE A 297 14.60 4.05 -12.04
CA ILE A 297 15.95 4.64 -12.00
C ILE A 297 16.05 5.58 -10.80
N TRP A 298 17.04 5.35 -9.96
CA TRP A 298 17.32 6.16 -8.78
C TRP A 298 18.44 7.14 -9.12
N LYS A 299 18.36 8.36 -8.59
CA LYS A 299 19.52 9.27 -8.53
C LYS A 299 19.91 9.43 -7.08
N LEU A 300 21.13 9.03 -6.75
CA LEU A 300 21.73 9.24 -5.43
C LEU A 300 22.05 10.74 -5.24
N ALA A 301 22.24 11.14 -3.98
CA ALA A 301 22.57 12.52 -3.61
C ALA A 301 23.87 13.06 -4.23
N ASP A 302 24.75 12.17 -4.71
CA ASP A 302 25.99 12.51 -5.42
C ASP A 302 25.81 12.56 -6.95
N GLY A 303 24.57 12.49 -7.44
CA GLY A 303 24.23 12.56 -8.86
C GLY A 303 24.40 11.25 -9.63
N ARG A 304 24.89 10.17 -8.99
CA ARG A 304 24.98 8.86 -9.65
C ARG A 304 23.61 8.23 -9.82
N ALA A 305 23.37 7.68 -11.01
CA ALA A 305 22.18 6.89 -11.26
C ALA A 305 22.38 5.45 -10.79
N VAL A 306 21.44 4.93 -10.00
CA VAL A 306 21.38 3.51 -9.59
C VAL A 306 20.14 2.91 -10.23
N HIS A 307 20.32 1.82 -10.95
CA HIS A 307 19.21 1.05 -11.54
C HIS A 307 18.73 0.04 -10.48
N VAL A 308 17.42 -0.07 -10.24
CA VAL A 308 16.88 -1.20 -9.47
C VAL A 308 16.74 -2.38 -10.42
N ASP A 309 17.80 -3.18 -10.47
CA ASP A 309 17.86 -4.38 -11.28
C ASP A 309 17.13 -5.53 -10.55
N GLY A 310 15.84 -5.70 -10.84
CA GLY A 310 15.17 -7.00 -10.75
C GLY A 310 15.46 -7.90 -11.97
N GLY A 311 16.14 -7.35 -12.99
CA GLY A 311 16.71 -8.08 -14.11
C GLY A 311 18.15 -8.52 -13.83
N PRO A 312 18.72 -9.38 -14.68
CA PRO A 312 19.94 -10.09 -14.37
C PRO A 312 21.16 -9.17 -14.27
N ALA A 313 21.59 -8.86 -13.04
CA ALA A 313 22.97 -8.50 -12.80
C ALA A 313 23.84 -9.74 -13.11
N HIS A 314 24.72 -9.65 -14.12
CA HIS A 314 25.64 -10.72 -14.54
C HIS A 314 25.02 -12.03 -15.07
N GLY A 315 23.73 -12.00 -15.42
CA GLY A 315 23.02 -13.15 -16.00
C GLY A 315 22.14 -13.93 -15.03
N TRP A 316 21.99 -13.53 -13.76
CA TRP A 316 21.23 -14.29 -12.75
C TRP A 316 20.01 -13.51 -12.23
N ILE A 317 18.87 -14.18 -12.06
CA ILE A 317 17.72 -13.63 -11.33
C ILE A 317 17.96 -13.84 -9.83
N MET A 318 17.80 -12.81 -9.01
CA MET A 318 17.92 -12.92 -7.55
C MET A 318 16.53 -12.91 -6.92
N GLU A 319 16.21 -13.95 -6.14
CA GLU A 319 14.99 -14.03 -5.34
C GLU A 319 15.37 -14.13 -3.87
N ALA A 320 14.81 -13.29 -3.02
CA ALA A 320 15.27 -13.17 -1.65
C ALA A 320 14.12 -13.45 -0.67
N LYS A 321 14.31 -14.37 0.28
CA LYS A 321 13.29 -14.78 1.26
C LYS A 321 13.79 -14.59 2.68
N PHE A 322 13.06 -13.77 3.43
CA PHE A 322 13.25 -13.68 4.87
C PHE A 322 12.55 -14.84 5.56
N THR A 323 13.33 -15.74 6.13
CA THR A 323 12.88 -16.93 6.86
C THR A 323 13.24 -16.84 8.35
N GLY A 324 13.53 -15.63 8.85
CA GLY A 324 14.04 -15.36 10.20
C GLY A 324 15.56 -15.18 10.23
N GLY A 325 16.06 -14.33 11.11
CA GLY A 325 17.50 -14.12 11.37
C GLY A 325 18.08 -15.02 12.46
N ARG A 326 17.21 -15.72 13.23
CA ARG A 326 17.57 -16.66 14.31
C ARG A 326 16.69 -17.93 14.26
N GLU A 327 17.10 -19.02 14.89
CA GLU A 327 16.33 -20.28 14.90
C GLU A 327 14.92 -20.13 15.48
N SER A 328 14.76 -19.32 16.53
CA SER A 328 13.44 -19.04 17.12
C SER A 328 12.48 -18.32 16.17
N GLU A 329 12.99 -17.63 15.15
CA GLU A 329 12.19 -16.95 14.12
C GLU A 329 11.88 -17.89 12.95
N TRP A 330 12.78 -18.83 12.63
CA TRP A 330 12.51 -19.90 11.68
C TRP A 330 11.30 -20.74 12.09
N ALA A 331 11.18 -21.08 13.38
CA ALA A 331 10.03 -21.82 13.92
C ALA A 331 8.67 -21.18 13.60
N LYS A 332 8.64 -19.86 13.37
CA LYS A 332 7.42 -19.08 13.08
C LYS A 332 7.30 -18.70 11.60
N SER A 333 8.29 -19.03 10.78
CA SER A 333 8.33 -18.63 9.38
C SER A 333 7.23 -19.32 8.58
N ALA A 334 6.56 -18.59 7.69
CA ALA A 334 5.65 -19.18 6.71
C ALA A 334 6.35 -20.08 5.68
N TYR A 335 7.69 -20.12 5.71
CA TYR A 335 8.50 -21.00 4.88
C TYR A 335 8.93 -22.28 5.61
N ASN A 336 8.68 -22.38 6.92
CA ASN A 336 9.00 -23.57 7.70
C ASN A 336 7.88 -24.60 7.59
N PRO A 337 8.14 -25.85 7.16
CA PRO A 337 7.14 -26.92 7.07
C PRO A 337 6.33 -27.19 8.33
N GLU A 338 6.88 -26.89 9.50
CA GLU A 338 6.22 -27.09 10.79
C GLU A 338 5.27 -25.93 11.16
N SER A 339 5.28 -24.84 10.39
CA SER A 339 4.41 -23.69 10.59
C SER A 339 3.02 -23.96 10.02
N SER A 340 1.97 -23.55 10.75
CA SER A 340 0.59 -23.56 10.24
C SER A 340 0.36 -22.65 9.04
N LEU A 341 1.33 -21.76 8.74
CA LEU A 341 1.31 -20.85 7.59
C LEU A 341 2.04 -21.42 6.37
N TYR A 342 2.62 -22.61 6.47
CA TYR A 342 3.41 -23.20 5.40
C TYR A 342 2.56 -23.57 4.19
N ASN A 343 3.03 -23.16 3.01
CA ASN A 343 2.43 -23.55 1.74
C ASN A 343 3.52 -23.90 0.74
N GLU A 344 3.77 -25.20 0.60
CA GLU A 344 4.75 -25.75 -0.33
C GLU A 344 4.49 -25.30 -1.78
N LYS A 345 3.22 -25.41 -2.21
CA LYS A 345 2.80 -25.08 -3.58
C LYS A 345 3.12 -23.64 -3.96
N LYS A 346 3.00 -22.71 -3.00
CA LYS A 346 3.33 -21.28 -3.22
C LYS A 346 4.82 -21.09 -3.54
N ILE A 347 5.70 -21.86 -2.90
CA ILE A 347 7.15 -21.80 -3.11
C ILE A 347 7.51 -22.43 -4.46
N THR A 348 6.94 -23.60 -4.78
CA THR A 348 7.23 -24.33 -6.02
C THR A 348 6.67 -23.62 -7.25
N ASP A 349 5.45 -23.09 -7.18
CA ASP A 349 4.84 -22.32 -8.28
C ASP A 349 5.65 -21.06 -8.60
N GLN A 350 6.16 -20.36 -7.57
CA GLN A 350 7.02 -19.20 -7.76
C GLN A 350 8.34 -19.60 -8.44
N ALA A 351 8.95 -20.71 -8.01
CA ALA A 351 10.19 -21.20 -8.59
C ALA A 351 10.06 -21.59 -10.06
N ALA A 352 8.97 -22.27 -10.43
CA ALA A 352 8.69 -22.60 -11.83
C ALA A 352 8.64 -21.34 -12.71
N LYS A 353 7.89 -20.32 -12.27
CA LYS A 353 7.76 -19.04 -12.99
C LYS A 353 9.11 -18.32 -13.15
N LEU A 354 9.94 -18.31 -12.10
CA LEU A 354 11.24 -17.65 -12.15
C LEU A 354 12.23 -18.37 -13.08
N MET A 355 12.18 -19.71 -13.15
CA MET A 355 13.03 -20.48 -14.06
C MET A 355 12.59 -20.35 -15.51
N GLU A 356 11.28 -20.42 -15.78
CA GLU A 356 10.72 -20.17 -17.12
C GLU A 356 11.10 -18.77 -17.61
N LEU A 357 11.01 -17.77 -16.74
CA LEU A 357 11.44 -16.42 -17.01
C LEU A 357 12.95 -16.35 -17.29
N ASN A 358 13.79 -16.99 -16.46
CA ASN A 358 15.23 -17.05 -16.68
C ASN A 358 15.56 -17.63 -18.07
N ASP A 359 14.90 -18.72 -18.46
CA ASP A 359 15.11 -19.37 -19.75
C ASP A 359 14.65 -18.47 -20.92
N GLY A 360 13.50 -17.81 -20.77
CA GLY A 360 13.01 -16.80 -21.73
C GLY A 360 13.89 -15.54 -21.84
N LEU A 361 14.78 -15.32 -20.87
CA LEU A 361 15.76 -14.24 -20.85
C LEU A 361 17.14 -14.67 -21.37
N GLY A 362 17.36 -15.96 -21.65
CA GLY A 362 18.71 -16.48 -21.89
C GLY A 362 19.64 -16.30 -20.67
N GLY A 363 19.05 -16.24 -19.47
CA GLY A 363 19.76 -16.08 -18.22
C GLY A 363 20.47 -17.36 -17.76
N LYS A 364 21.45 -17.21 -16.90
CA LYS A 364 22.27 -18.28 -16.32
C LYS A 364 21.54 -19.08 -15.23
N GLY A 365 20.50 -18.51 -14.61
CA GLY A 365 19.70 -19.17 -13.59
C GLY A 365 19.06 -18.20 -12.57
N VAL A 366 18.40 -18.78 -11.57
CA VAL A 366 17.76 -18.12 -10.42
C VAL A 366 18.55 -18.41 -9.14
N ARG A 367 18.85 -17.38 -8.35
CA ARG A 367 19.55 -17.52 -7.07
C ARG A 367 18.63 -17.10 -5.93
N TYR A 368 18.35 -18.04 -5.05
CA TYR A 368 17.58 -17.83 -3.83
C TYR A 368 18.49 -17.42 -2.69
N ALA A 369 18.34 -16.21 -2.17
CA ALA A 369 19.00 -15.74 -0.96
C ALA A 369 18.05 -15.90 0.23
N ILE A 370 18.38 -16.80 1.15
CA ILE A 370 17.50 -17.16 2.28
C ILE A 370 18.15 -16.73 3.59
N SER A 371 17.42 -16.02 4.45
CA SER A 371 18.00 -15.38 5.64
C SER A 371 18.37 -16.33 6.78
N ASN A 372 17.74 -17.52 6.83
CA ASN A 372 17.99 -18.53 7.84
C ASN A 372 18.68 -19.76 7.26
N ALA A 373 19.59 -20.38 8.02
CA ALA A 373 20.30 -21.58 7.59
C ALA A 373 19.37 -22.78 7.38
N ALA A 374 18.43 -23.00 8.30
CA ALA A 374 17.42 -24.05 8.19
C ALA A 374 16.44 -23.76 7.04
N GLY A 375 16.07 -22.49 6.85
CA GLY A 375 15.30 -22.06 5.68
C GLY A 375 16.01 -22.33 4.35
N ALA A 376 17.31 -22.03 4.25
CA ALA A 376 18.09 -22.31 3.06
C ALA A 376 18.19 -23.82 2.79
N ALA A 377 18.37 -24.63 3.84
CA ALA A 377 18.40 -26.09 3.73
C ALA A 377 17.05 -26.63 3.22
N HIS A 378 15.95 -26.13 3.78
CA HIS A 378 14.60 -26.47 3.34
C HIS A 378 14.36 -26.12 1.87
N PHE A 379 14.71 -24.89 1.44
CA PHE A 379 14.59 -24.49 0.05
C PHE A 379 15.43 -25.37 -0.89
N ARG A 380 16.65 -25.78 -0.50
CA ARG A 380 17.45 -26.73 -1.31
C ARG A 380 16.76 -28.08 -1.45
N GLN A 381 16.25 -28.62 -0.36
CA GLN A 381 15.54 -29.90 -0.37
C GLN A 381 14.27 -29.82 -1.22
N LEU A 382 13.48 -28.77 -1.01
CA LEU A 382 12.21 -28.57 -1.70
C LEU A 382 12.40 -28.39 -3.20
N LEU A 383 13.28 -27.48 -3.62
CA LEU A 383 13.57 -27.27 -5.04
C LEU A 383 14.26 -28.48 -5.65
N GLY A 384 15.09 -29.20 -4.89
CA GLY A 384 15.71 -30.47 -5.34
C GLY A 384 14.69 -31.57 -5.58
N THR A 385 13.59 -31.59 -4.82
CA THR A 385 12.51 -32.58 -4.97
C THR A 385 11.63 -32.26 -6.18
N HIS A 386 11.24 -30.99 -6.35
CA HIS A 386 10.31 -30.57 -7.40
C HIS A 386 10.99 -30.26 -8.75
N PHE A 387 12.27 -29.88 -8.73
CA PHE A 387 13.02 -29.48 -9.92
C PHE A 387 14.43 -30.12 -9.95
N PRO A 388 14.54 -31.46 -9.87
CA PRO A 388 15.82 -32.16 -9.72
C PRO A 388 16.80 -31.87 -10.85
N GLU A 389 16.31 -31.85 -12.10
CA GLU A 389 17.13 -31.55 -13.28
C GLU A 389 17.59 -30.09 -13.32
N ALA A 390 16.73 -29.16 -12.91
CA ALA A 390 17.07 -27.75 -12.86
C ALA A 390 18.16 -27.49 -11.82
N ILE A 391 18.00 -28.04 -10.60
CA ILE A 391 19.01 -27.95 -9.53
C ILE A 391 20.34 -28.59 -9.98
N ALA A 392 20.32 -29.74 -10.65
CA ALA A 392 21.52 -30.39 -11.17
C ALA A 392 22.25 -29.53 -12.23
N SER A 393 21.50 -28.77 -13.04
CA SER A 393 22.06 -27.82 -14.00
C SER A 393 22.58 -26.51 -13.37
N GLY A 394 22.39 -26.33 -12.06
CA GLY A 394 22.77 -25.13 -11.33
C GLY A 394 21.90 -23.90 -11.65
N LYS A 395 20.74 -24.10 -12.30
CA LYS A 395 19.83 -23.01 -12.69
C LYS A 395 19.19 -22.37 -11.46
N PRO A 396 18.32 -23.03 -10.67
CA PRO A 396 18.06 -22.59 -9.32
C PRO A 396 19.26 -22.94 -8.40
N ALA A 397 19.76 -21.97 -7.65
CA ALA A 397 20.74 -22.19 -6.61
C ALA A 397 20.32 -21.46 -5.33
N VAL A 398 20.45 -22.11 -4.18
CA VAL A 398 20.00 -21.56 -2.89
C VAL A 398 21.19 -21.27 -1.99
N PHE A 399 21.26 -20.03 -1.51
CA PHE A 399 22.30 -19.49 -0.66
C PHE A 399 21.71 -19.09 0.68
N HIS A 400 22.43 -19.41 1.76
CA HIS A 400 22.12 -18.87 3.07
C HIS A 400 22.85 -17.53 3.24
N VAL A 401 22.11 -16.48 3.60
CA VAL A 401 22.65 -15.13 3.85
C VAL A 401 22.34 -14.75 5.31
N PRO A 402 23.27 -14.91 6.25
CA PRO A 402 23.01 -14.71 7.67
C PRO A 402 22.78 -13.23 8.03
N GLY A 403 21.80 -12.95 8.90
CA GLY A 403 21.58 -11.63 9.52
C GLY A 403 20.11 -11.18 9.64
N ASN A 404 19.90 -10.01 10.25
CA ASN A 404 18.58 -9.39 10.48
C ASN A 404 18.13 -8.45 9.35
N GLY A 405 18.80 -8.50 8.19
CA GLY A 405 18.52 -7.63 7.06
C GLY A 405 19.48 -7.91 5.92
N MET A 406 18.96 -7.96 4.69
CA MET A 406 19.70 -8.30 3.47
C MET A 406 20.52 -7.11 2.94
N SER A 407 21.19 -6.37 3.84
CA SER A 407 21.95 -5.15 3.54
C SER A 407 23.36 -5.40 2.97
N GLY A 408 23.67 -6.63 2.55
CA GLY A 408 25.00 -7.03 2.07
C GLY A 408 25.06 -7.67 0.68
N MET A 409 23.96 -7.67 -0.10
CA MET A 409 23.87 -8.38 -1.38
C MET A 409 24.93 -7.97 -2.41
N SER A 410 25.48 -6.76 -2.32
CA SER A 410 26.52 -6.26 -3.24
C SER A 410 27.85 -7.04 -3.18
N LYS A 411 28.18 -7.70 -2.06
CA LYS A 411 29.43 -8.49 -1.94
C LYS A 411 29.35 -9.89 -2.56
N TRP A 412 28.16 -10.37 -2.88
CA TRP A 412 27.93 -11.71 -3.47
C TRP A 412 27.73 -11.66 -4.99
N LEU A 413 27.91 -10.47 -5.58
CA LEU A 413 27.81 -10.19 -7.01
C LEU A 413 29.13 -10.43 -7.79
N THR A 414 30.23 -10.73 -7.09
CA THR A 414 31.49 -11.23 -7.68
C THR A 414 31.61 -12.72 -7.44
#